data_AF-A0A6L3ZJF1-F1
#
_entry.id   AF-A0A6L3ZJF1-F1
#
_cell.length_a   1.000
_cell.length_b   1.000
_cell.length_c   1.000
_cell.angle_alpha   90.00
_cell.angle_beta   90.00
_cell.angle_gamma   90.00
#
_symmetry.space_group_name_H-M   'P 1'
#
loop_
_entity.id
_entity.type
_entity.pdbx_description
1 polymer ?
#
loop_
_entity_poly.entity_id
_entity_poly.type
_entity_poly.pdbx_seq_one_letter_code
_entity_poly.pdbx_strand_id
1 'polypeptide(L)' 'MKRITQILQEINSITLEIEEKYPELYQFLDENPITLSNDKAVDIEMFTDYRNTLKEQLEMYKASHKE' A
#
# COMPACT_ATOMS: atom_id res chain seq x y z
N MET A 1 2.50 19.60 -8.03
CA MET A 1 2.64 18.17 -7.66
C MET A 1 1.52 17.80 -6.68
N LYS A 2 0.29 17.53 -7.15
CA LYS A 2 -0.84 17.13 -6.28
C LYS A 2 -1.15 15.62 -6.32
N ARG A 3 -0.78 14.94 -7.41
CA ARG A 3 -1.08 13.50 -7.60
C ARG A 3 -0.32 12.58 -6.65
N ILE A 4 0.97 12.84 -6.41
CA ILE A 4 1.80 12.04 -5.49
C ILE A 4 1.23 12.06 -4.09
N THR A 5 0.90 13.27 -3.60
CA THR A 5 0.34 13.43 -2.26
C THR A 5 -0.98 12.67 -2.11
N GLN A 6 -1.84 12.66 -3.14
CA GLN A 6 -3.08 11.86 -3.10
C GLN A 6 -2.80 10.35 -3.11
N ILE A 7 -1.87 9.88 -3.94
CA ILE A 7 -1.50 8.45 -3.98
C ILE A 7 -0.91 8.01 -2.64
N LEU A 8 -0.03 8.82 -2.05
CA LEU A 8 0.53 8.56 -0.73
C LEU A 8 -0.55 8.55 0.36
N GLN A 9 -1.51 9.47 0.31
CA GLN A 9 -2.65 9.45 1.23
C GLN A 9 -3.50 8.19 1.06
N GLU A 10 -3.77 7.76 -0.17
CA GLU A 10 -4.51 6.52 -0.42
C GLU A 10 -3.76 5.29 0.06
N ILE A 11 -2.45 5.20 -0.20
CA ILE A 11 -1.60 4.12 0.33
C ILE A 11 -1.72 4.10 1.85
N ASN A 12 -1.51 5.25 2.50
CA ASN A 12 -1.54 5.34 3.95
C ASN A 12 -2.92 4.96 4.52
N SER A 13 -4.00 5.38 3.88
CA SER A 13 -5.37 4.96 4.25
C SER A 13 -5.61 3.46 4.07
N ILE A 14 -5.11 2.85 2.98
CA ILE A 14 -5.21 1.39 2.77
C ILE A 14 -4.38 0.66 3.83
N THR A 15 -3.15 1.12 4.09
CA THR A 15 -2.27 0.56 5.12
C THR A 15 -2.89 0.64 6.51
N LEU A 16 -3.50 1.78 6.87
CA LEU A 16 -4.24 1.92 8.14
C LEU A 16 -5.46 1.00 8.20
N GLU A 17 -6.23 0.88 7.12
CA GLU A 17 -7.36 -0.06 7.07
C GLU A 17 -6.88 -1.51 7.24
N ILE A 18 -5.72 -1.85 6.65
CA ILE A 18 -5.10 -3.16 6.81
C ILE A 18 -4.62 -3.35 8.25
N GLU A 19 -3.97 -2.37 8.87
CA GLU A 19 -3.55 -2.43 10.27
C GLU A 19 -4.75 -2.63 11.23
N GLU A 20 -5.83 -1.88 11.04
CA GLU A 20 -7.01 -1.93 11.92
C GLU A 20 -7.90 -3.14 11.67
N LYS A 21 -8.10 -3.55 10.42
CA LYS A 21 -9.06 -4.63 10.06
C LYS A 21 -8.40 -5.96 9.71
N TYR A 22 -7.14 -5.94 9.28
CA TYR A 22 -6.40 -7.11 8.78
C TYR A 22 -4.97 -7.13 9.33
N PRO A 23 -4.77 -7.13 10.66
CA PRO A 23 -3.44 -7.06 11.28
C PRO A 23 -2.52 -8.20 10.86
N GLU A 24 -3.09 -9.35 10.47
CA GLU A 24 -2.35 -10.47 9.88
C GLU A 24 -1.71 -10.09 8.55
N LEU A 25 -2.47 -9.47 7.63
CA LEU A 25 -1.93 -8.98 6.35
C LEU A 25 -0.92 -7.84 6.57
N TYR A 26 -1.16 -6.99 7.56
CA TYR A 26 -0.21 -5.94 7.96
C TYR A 26 1.14 -6.53 8.41
N GLN A 27 1.10 -7.62 9.17
CA GLN A 27 2.32 -8.32 9.61
C GLN A 27 3.12 -8.91 8.43
N PHE A 28 2.45 -9.27 7.32
CA PHE A 28 3.12 -9.69 6.08
C PHE A 28 3.64 -8.52 5.24
N LEU A 29 3.16 -7.29 5.50
CA LEU A 29 3.58 -6.06 4.82
C LEU A 29 4.86 -5.45 5.40
N ASP A 30 5.24 -5.81 6.62
CA ASP A 30 6.33 -5.18 7.40
C ASP A 30 7.74 -5.33 6.78
N GLU A 31 7.95 -6.25 5.83
CA GLU A 31 9.27 -6.49 5.25
C GLU A 31 9.71 -5.51 4.15
N ASN A 32 8.87 -4.54 3.74
CA ASN A 32 9.33 -3.52 2.80
C ASN A 32 9.00 -2.11 3.29
N PRO A 33 9.83 -1.54 4.18
CA PRO A 33 10.04 -0.11 4.14
C PRO A 33 10.61 0.19 2.76
N ILE A 34 9.74 0.56 1.82
CA ILE A 34 10.14 1.29 0.62
C ILE A 34 10.84 2.52 1.17
N THR A 35 12.15 2.39 1.26
CA THR A 35 13.04 3.42 1.75
C THR A 35 12.93 4.45 0.68
N LEU A 36 12.07 5.45 0.92
CA LEU A 36 11.76 6.55 0.01
C LEU A 36 13.10 7.25 -0.27
N SER A 37 13.82 6.72 -1.25
CA SER A 37 15.03 7.31 -1.77
C SER A 37 14.54 8.59 -2.43
N ASN A 38 15.02 9.71 -1.91
CA ASN A 38 14.63 11.09 -2.20
C ASN A 38 14.94 11.53 -3.65
N ASP A 39 14.97 10.59 -4.58
CA ASP A 39 15.21 10.79 -5.99
C ASP A 39 13.88 11.17 -6.65
N LYS A 40 13.70 12.49 -6.83
CA LYS A 40 12.51 13.20 -7.32
C LYS A 40 12.03 12.81 -8.74
N ALA A 41 12.53 11.71 -9.28
CA ALA A 41 12.20 11.18 -10.59
C ALA A 41 11.64 9.76 -10.53
N VAL A 42 11.77 9.05 -9.39
CA VAL A 42 11.07 7.78 -9.12
C VAL A 42 9.66 8.09 -8.59
N ASP A 43 9.01 8.99 -9.33
CA ASP A 43 7.84 9.78 -8.97
C ASP A 43 6.58 9.09 -9.50
N ILE A 44 5.54 8.97 -8.68
CA ILE A 44 4.17 8.59 -9.09
C ILE A 44 3.98 7.14 -9.54
N GLU A 45 4.66 6.66 -10.58
CA GLU A 45 4.39 5.34 -11.17
C GLU A 45 4.67 4.23 -10.18
N MET A 46 5.82 4.26 -9.51
CA MET A 46 6.17 3.27 -8.49
C MET A 46 5.19 3.29 -7.31
N PHE A 47 4.72 4.47 -6.88
CA PHE A 47 3.69 4.59 -5.84
C PHE A 47 2.32 4.10 -6.32
N THR A 48 1.98 4.33 -7.59
CA THR A 48 0.73 3.88 -8.19
C THR A 48 0.70 2.36 -8.30
N ASP A 49 1.82 1.78 -8.75
CA ASP A 49 2.03 0.34 -8.84
C ASP A 49 1.97 -0.29 -7.45
N TYR A 50 2.72 0.26 -6.48
CA TYR A 50 2.68 -0.17 -5.09
C TYR A 50 1.27 -0.12 -4.48
N ARG A 51 0.53 0.96 -4.73
CA ARG A 51 -0.89 1.08 -4.29
C ARG A 51 -1.74 -0.03 -4.90
N ASN A 52 -1.58 -0.31 -6.20
CA ASN A 52 -2.35 -1.37 -6.86
C ASN A 52 -2.00 -2.74 -6.30
N THR A 53 -0.71 -3.03 -6.12
CA THR A 53 -0.25 -4.29 -5.50
C THR A 53 -0.81 -4.48 -4.10
N LEU A 54 -0.78 -3.45 -3.25
CA LEU A 54 -1.40 -3.45 -1.92
C LEU A 54 -2.90 -3.76 -1.98
N LYS A 55 -3.60 -3.15 -2.93
CA LYS A 55 -5.04 -3.33 -3.13
C LYS A 55 -5.37 -4.75 -3.57
N GLU A 56 -4.61 -5.28 -4.54
CA GLU A 56 -4.78 -6.66 -5.02
C GLU A 56 -4.49 -7.67 -3.92
N GLN A 57 -3.42 -7.49 -3.14
CA GLN A 57 -3.13 -8.34 -1.98
C GLN A 57 -4.25 -8.29 -0.95
N LEU A 58 -4.78 -7.11 -0.66
CA LEU A 58 -5.91 -6.95 0.25
C LEU A 58 -7.19 -7.62 -0.29
N GLU A 59 -7.48 -7.51 -1.58
CA GLU A 59 -8.63 -8.17 -2.20
C GLU A 59 -8.48 -9.69 -2.19
N MET A 60 -7.29 -10.20 -2.53
CA MET A 60 -6.99 -11.63 -2.45
C MET A 60 -7.10 -12.15 -1.02
N TYR A 61 -6.57 -11.42 -0.04
CA TYR A 61 -6.70 -11.76 1.37
C TYR A 61 -8.16 -11.78 1.80
N LYS A 62 -8.92 -10.72 1.47
CA LYS A 62 -10.35 -10.63 1.75
C LYS A 62 -11.15 -11.75 1.09
N ALA A 63 -10.76 -12.21 -0.10
CA ALA A 63 -11.41 -13.31 -0.79
C ALA A 63 -11.07 -14.67 -0.16
N SER A 64 -9.80 -14.89 0.17
CA SER A 64 -9.33 -16.14 0.77
C SER A 64 -9.74 -16.31 2.24
N HIS A 65 -9.97 -15.21 2.96
CA HIS A 65 -10.41 -15.21 4.36
C HIS A 65 -11.94 -15.19 4.51
N LYS A 66 -12.70 -15.27 3.41
CA LYS A 66 -14.18 -15.25 3.41
C LYS A 66 -14.81 -16.64 3.37
N GLU A 67 -14.05 -17.69 3.66
CA GLU A 67 -14.53 -19.08 3.76
C GLU A 67 -14.94 -19.46 5.19
#